data_AF-A0A6J4IA72-F1
#
_entry.id   AF-A0A6J4IA72-F1
#
_cell.length_a   1.000
_cell.length_b   1.000
_cell.length_c   1.000
_cell.angle_alpha   90.00
_cell.angle_beta   90.00
_cell.angle_gamma   90.00
#
_symmetry.space_group_name_H-M   'P 1'
#
loop_
_entity.id
_entity.type
_entity.pdbx_description
1 polymer ?
#
loop_
_entity_poly.entity_id
_entity_poly.type
_entity_poly.pdbx_seq_one_letter_code
_entity_poly.pdbx_strand_id
1 'polypeptide(L)'
;MIRIFKHLLLTGSLTAVAFTGLYAQQVDIAQGWKFQKGDHPTFAQPDLNENGWQPIAIGKNWESAGFENYDGLGWYRLKVVIPTSLQQSLDKNYNTMLLYLGQIDDADETYFNGQRIGSSKAYDAQRKYQVPANLIKWGQPNLIAVKVTDTGGGGGMYHGPYQLAPATSRDFISAQTTVASPDGIFKSGADIKPGLELNNQSKEDLQGTLVCRLFTDEHQPLKTLQQPFTVKQASKQNIIFSYVPAKPGFYRAEFACRLNRSTDSIKAFQQYGVEPTKLKPALTRPADFTRYWQQARKELDVVAPQFKVIPKPELSTGNKNIYLVEMRSLGNALVRGWYSVPKTTGKYPAILKVQGYSSELGPDQGTPDFAVFSLNIRGHGNSKDDVNPGFPGYLLSGIENKNQYIYRGAYMDCVRAVDFLTSRPEVDAKRIAVEGGSQGGALSYAAAALDKRIALCAPDIPFLSDFRTYFKVGNWPGSEFKQYMQQHPQKKWEDVYTVLDYVDIKNLAPMIKVPMIMGVGLLDPVCPPTINFAAYNQVTSEKQYRVYPHNEHSTAPEHYTLKMNWIRQHFGMKQS
;
A
#
# COMPACT_ATOMS: atom_id res chain seq x y z
N MET A 1 -4.34 79.76 -29.65
CA MET A 1 -3.41 78.71 -29.17
C MET A 1 -4.26 77.51 -28.75
N ILE A 2 -4.36 76.46 -29.58
CA ILE A 2 -4.74 75.06 -29.26
C ILE A 2 -4.85 74.27 -30.59
N ARG A 3 -3.93 73.30 -30.69
CA ARG A 3 -3.81 72.03 -31.45
C ARG A 3 -4.69 71.75 -32.68
N ILE A 4 -3.96 71.49 -33.78
CA ILE A 4 -4.36 70.79 -35.02
C ILE A 4 -3.75 69.38 -34.94
N PHE A 5 -4.51 68.31 -35.20
CA PHE A 5 -4.29 67.34 -36.30
C PHE A 5 -5.20 66.11 -36.16
N LYS A 6 -5.93 65.85 -37.25
CA LYS A 6 -6.79 64.68 -37.49
C LYS A 6 -5.95 63.47 -37.88
N HIS A 7 -6.49 62.30 -37.53
CA HIS A 7 -5.96 60.96 -37.71
C HIS A 7 -5.48 60.62 -39.13
N LEU A 8 -4.32 59.97 -39.20
CA LEU A 8 -3.87 59.15 -40.31
C LEU A 8 -3.90 57.69 -39.86
N LEU A 9 -4.78 56.89 -40.46
CA LEU A 9 -4.77 55.43 -40.35
C LEU A 9 -3.65 54.89 -41.24
N LEU A 10 -2.65 54.24 -40.64
CA LEU A 10 -1.76 53.33 -41.37
C LEU A 10 -1.88 51.93 -40.78
N THR A 11 -2.27 51.00 -41.64
CA THR A 11 -2.39 49.57 -41.41
C THR A 11 -1.01 48.94 -41.22
N GLY A 12 -0.72 48.46 -40.01
CA GLY A 12 0.43 47.60 -39.70
C GLY A 12 -0.06 46.23 -39.25
N SER A 13 0.05 45.24 -40.13
CA SER A 13 -0.25 43.83 -39.86
C SER A 13 0.75 43.25 -38.87
N LEU A 14 0.33 43.02 -37.62
CA LEU A 14 1.04 42.12 -36.70
C LEU A 14 0.89 40.69 -37.21
N THR A 15 1.96 40.14 -37.78
CA THR A 15 2.09 38.70 -37.98
C THR A 15 2.34 38.07 -36.60
N ALA A 16 1.28 37.52 -36.01
CA ALA A 16 1.41 36.60 -34.89
C ALA A 16 2.08 35.33 -35.40
N VAL A 17 3.38 35.17 -35.12
CA VAL A 17 4.06 33.88 -35.27
C VAL A 17 3.55 33.00 -34.12
N ALA A 18 2.49 32.24 -34.40
CA ALA A 18 2.04 31.18 -33.52
C ALA A 18 3.10 30.06 -33.58
N PHE A 19 3.89 29.92 -32.51
CA PHE A 19 4.56 28.66 -32.23
C PHE A 19 3.48 27.64 -31.85
N THR A 20 2.93 26.95 -32.86
CA THR A 20 2.15 25.74 -32.63
C THR A 20 3.14 24.66 -32.20
N GLY A 21 3.27 24.47 -30.89
CA GLY A 21 3.82 23.22 -30.37
C GLY A 21 3.01 22.07 -30.94
N LEU A 22 3.64 21.20 -31.74
CA LEU A 22 3.08 19.92 -32.15
C LEU A 22 2.88 19.07 -30.89
N TYR A 23 1.72 19.19 -30.25
CA TYR A 23 1.26 18.14 -29.36
C TYR A 23 0.97 16.93 -30.24
N ALA A 24 1.65 15.81 -29.98
CA ALA A 24 1.35 14.54 -30.62
C ALA A 24 -0.13 14.24 -30.33
N GLN A 25 -0.95 14.24 -31.38
CA GLN A 25 -2.34 13.89 -31.30
C GLN A 25 -2.43 12.42 -30.80
N GLN A 26 -3.34 12.13 -29.88
CA GLN A 26 -3.55 10.80 -29.31
C GLN A 26 -4.97 10.33 -29.61
N VAL A 27 -5.19 9.02 -29.65
CA VAL A 27 -6.51 8.42 -29.80
C VAL A 27 -6.95 7.91 -28.43
N ASP A 28 -8.00 8.52 -27.89
CA ASP A 28 -8.68 8.02 -26.70
C ASP A 28 -9.44 6.73 -27.06
N ILE A 29 -9.23 5.68 -26.28
CA ILE A 29 -9.90 4.39 -26.44
C ILE A 29 -10.64 3.98 -25.16
N ALA A 30 -11.03 4.94 -24.32
CA ALA A 30 -11.75 4.67 -23.07
C ALA A 30 -13.19 4.14 -23.29
N GLN A 31 -13.76 4.33 -24.48
CA GLN A 31 -15.18 4.05 -24.77
C GLN A 31 -15.37 3.11 -25.96
N GLY A 32 -16.56 2.50 -26.05
CA GLY A 32 -16.97 1.66 -27.18
C GLY A 32 -16.58 0.18 -27.06
N TRP A 33 -16.10 -0.25 -25.90
CA TRP A 33 -15.74 -1.64 -25.64
C TRP A 33 -16.96 -2.56 -25.57
N LYS A 34 -16.78 -3.75 -26.13
CA LYS A 34 -17.69 -4.89 -25.98
C LYS A 34 -17.00 -6.00 -25.20
N PHE A 35 -17.79 -6.83 -24.53
CA PHE A 35 -17.34 -7.90 -23.67
C PHE A 35 -18.08 -9.21 -23.94
N GLN A 36 -17.34 -10.32 -23.80
CA GLN A 36 -17.86 -11.67 -23.85
C GLN A 36 -17.12 -12.54 -22.82
N LYS A 37 -17.88 -13.33 -22.06
CA LYS A 37 -17.35 -14.32 -21.11
C LYS A 37 -16.83 -15.57 -21.83
N GLY A 38 -15.88 -16.25 -21.20
CA GLY A 38 -15.25 -17.48 -21.70
C GLY A 38 -14.05 -17.20 -22.60
N ASP A 39 -13.54 -18.26 -23.23
CA ASP A 39 -12.40 -18.17 -24.13
C ASP A 39 -12.68 -18.91 -25.44
N HIS A 40 -12.45 -18.23 -26.56
CA HIS A 40 -12.61 -18.82 -27.88
C HIS A 40 -11.60 -18.22 -28.85
N PRO A 41 -10.89 -19.04 -29.66
CA PRO A 41 -9.78 -18.58 -30.50
C PRO A 41 -10.20 -17.54 -31.55
N THR A 42 -11.47 -17.54 -31.98
CA THR A 42 -11.97 -16.54 -32.94
C THR A 42 -12.21 -15.17 -32.33
N PHE A 43 -12.18 -15.02 -31.00
CA PHE A 43 -12.42 -13.75 -30.31
C PHE A 43 -11.35 -12.68 -30.57
N ALA A 44 -10.18 -13.09 -31.06
CA ALA A 44 -9.16 -12.16 -31.57
C ALA A 44 -9.44 -11.67 -33.01
N GLN A 45 -10.25 -12.38 -33.80
CA GLN A 45 -10.30 -12.19 -35.25
C GLN A 45 -11.16 -10.98 -35.68
N PRO A 46 -10.73 -10.20 -36.69
CA PRO A 46 -11.38 -8.95 -37.10
C PRO A 46 -12.77 -9.14 -37.74
N ASP A 47 -13.02 -10.29 -38.34
CA ASP A 47 -14.21 -10.67 -39.08
C ASP A 47 -15.28 -11.38 -38.23
N LEU A 48 -14.99 -11.63 -36.95
CA LEU A 48 -15.94 -12.25 -36.02
C LEU A 48 -17.28 -11.48 -36.00
N ASN A 49 -18.37 -12.23 -36.10
CA ASN A 49 -19.70 -11.71 -35.82
C ASN A 49 -19.86 -11.45 -34.32
N GLU A 50 -20.06 -10.18 -33.96
CA GLU A 50 -20.18 -9.72 -32.58
C GLU A 50 -21.63 -9.76 -32.06
N ASN A 51 -22.55 -10.41 -32.78
CA ASN A 51 -23.91 -10.66 -32.29
C ASN A 51 -23.85 -11.43 -30.96
N GLY A 52 -24.39 -10.83 -29.90
CA GLY A 52 -24.40 -11.39 -28.54
C GLY A 52 -23.35 -10.81 -27.59
N TRP A 53 -22.35 -10.10 -28.11
CA TRP A 53 -21.37 -9.38 -27.27
C TRP A 53 -22.04 -8.18 -26.60
N GLN A 54 -21.78 -8.00 -25.31
CA GLN A 54 -22.41 -6.95 -24.50
C GLN A 54 -21.53 -5.69 -24.47
N PRO A 55 -22.08 -4.47 -24.48
CA PRO A 55 -21.27 -3.29 -24.20
C PRO A 55 -20.73 -3.35 -22.77
N ILE A 56 -19.51 -2.85 -22.56
CA ILE A 56 -18.91 -2.75 -21.22
C ILE A 56 -18.23 -1.40 -21.04
N ALA A 57 -18.37 -0.82 -19.84
CA ALA A 57 -17.57 0.32 -19.43
C ALA A 57 -16.29 -0.18 -18.75
N ILE A 58 -15.14 0.29 -19.21
CA ILE A 58 -13.85 0.06 -18.56
C ILE A 58 -13.57 1.13 -17.50
N GLY A 59 -12.51 0.96 -16.69
CA GLY A 59 -12.24 1.83 -15.54
C GLY A 59 -12.98 1.41 -14.26
N LYS A 60 -13.49 0.19 -14.24
CA LYS A 60 -14.07 -0.49 -13.09
C LYS A 60 -13.98 -2.00 -13.28
N ASN A 61 -14.07 -2.76 -12.19
CA ASN A 61 -14.07 -4.21 -12.24
C ASN A 61 -15.37 -4.77 -12.88
N TRP A 62 -15.32 -6.04 -13.29
CA TRP A 62 -16.42 -6.75 -13.95
C TRP A 62 -17.71 -6.73 -13.15
N GLU A 63 -17.64 -6.89 -11.83
CA GLU A 63 -18.78 -6.90 -10.92
C GLU A 63 -19.52 -5.56 -10.99
N SER A 64 -18.77 -4.46 -10.89
CA SER A 64 -19.31 -3.10 -11.01
C SER A 64 -19.70 -2.72 -12.45
N ALA A 65 -19.29 -3.52 -13.43
CA ALA A 65 -19.65 -3.37 -14.84
C ALA A 65 -20.87 -4.21 -15.24
N GLY A 66 -21.47 -4.97 -14.30
CA GLY A 66 -22.68 -5.77 -14.53
C GLY A 66 -22.45 -7.27 -14.70
N PHE A 67 -21.24 -7.76 -14.41
CA PHE A 67 -20.87 -9.18 -14.44
C PHE A 67 -20.57 -9.65 -13.02
N GLU A 68 -21.58 -9.66 -12.16
CA GLU A 68 -21.44 -10.01 -10.74
C GLU A 68 -20.90 -11.43 -10.54
N ASN A 69 -19.95 -11.58 -9.60
CA ASN A 69 -19.33 -12.85 -9.18
C ASN A 69 -18.74 -13.66 -10.34
N TYR A 70 -18.05 -12.99 -11.27
CA TYR A 70 -17.48 -13.66 -12.43
C TYR A 70 -15.95 -13.69 -12.36
N ASP A 71 -15.41 -14.82 -11.92
CA ASP A 71 -14.00 -15.14 -12.08
C ASP A 71 -13.81 -16.02 -13.35
N GLY A 72 -12.70 -15.82 -14.07
CA GLY A 72 -12.34 -16.65 -15.22
C GLY A 72 -11.79 -15.86 -16.40
N LEU A 73 -12.15 -16.29 -17.62
CA LEU A 73 -11.66 -15.68 -18.86
C LEU A 73 -12.70 -14.73 -19.44
N GLY A 74 -12.30 -13.52 -19.78
CA GLY A 74 -13.18 -12.54 -20.40
C GLY A 74 -12.48 -11.85 -21.56
N TRP A 75 -13.20 -11.61 -22.64
CA TRP A 75 -12.65 -10.92 -23.81
C TRP A 75 -13.29 -9.56 -23.98
N TYR A 76 -12.44 -8.57 -24.20
CA TYR A 76 -12.79 -7.23 -24.61
C TYR A 76 -12.52 -7.05 -26.10
N ARG A 77 -13.39 -6.31 -26.80
CA ARG A 77 -13.21 -5.91 -28.19
C ARG A 77 -13.56 -4.45 -28.41
N LEU A 78 -12.73 -3.74 -29.15
CA LEU A 78 -12.96 -2.36 -29.56
C LEU A 78 -12.59 -2.17 -31.03
N LYS A 79 -13.50 -1.56 -31.80
CA LYS A 79 -13.21 -1.05 -33.14
C LYS A 79 -12.85 0.43 -33.04
N VAL A 80 -11.67 0.79 -33.51
CA VAL A 80 -11.14 2.17 -33.46
C VAL A 80 -10.61 2.60 -34.82
N VAL A 81 -10.89 3.84 -35.21
CA VAL A 81 -10.28 4.45 -36.39
C VAL A 81 -9.09 5.29 -35.93
N ILE A 82 -7.91 4.97 -36.47
CA ILE A 82 -6.68 5.71 -36.16
C ILE A 82 -6.43 6.70 -37.32
N PRO A 83 -6.48 8.03 -37.07
CA PRO A 83 -6.33 9.03 -38.12
C PRO A 83 -4.99 8.93 -38.87
N THR A 84 -5.02 9.08 -40.19
CA THR A 84 -3.80 9.08 -41.03
C THR A 84 -2.82 10.21 -40.66
N SER A 85 -3.30 11.30 -40.05
CA SER A 85 -2.44 12.38 -39.54
C SER A 85 -1.41 11.88 -38.50
N LEU A 86 -1.75 10.85 -37.72
CA LEU A 86 -0.85 10.28 -36.72
C LEU A 86 0.30 9.50 -37.32
N GLN A 87 0.14 9.00 -38.54
CA GLN A 87 1.21 8.29 -39.25
C GLN A 87 2.44 9.20 -39.46
N GLN A 88 2.21 10.49 -39.74
CA GLN A 88 3.27 11.48 -39.91
C GLN A 88 3.92 11.90 -38.58
N SER A 89 3.23 11.65 -37.46
CA SER A 89 3.72 11.95 -36.11
C SER A 89 4.55 10.81 -35.50
N LEU A 90 4.66 9.67 -36.20
CA LEU A 90 5.47 8.56 -35.72
C LEU A 90 6.96 8.94 -35.72
N ASP A 91 7.61 8.66 -34.61
CA ASP A 91 9.05 8.72 -34.53
C ASP A 91 9.67 7.72 -35.52
N LYS A 92 10.55 8.20 -36.40
CA LYS A 92 11.16 7.40 -37.48
C LYS A 92 12.02 6.25 -36.95
N ASN A 93 12.56 6.38 -35.75
CA ASN A 93 13.40 5.36 -35.14
C ASN A 93 12.54 4.19 -34.63
N TYR A 94 11.33 4.45 -34.13
CA TYR A 94 10.47 3.39 -33.57
C TYR A 94 9.41 2.90 -34.56
N ASN A 95 8.85 3.79 -35.37
CA ASN A 95 7.80 3.52 -36.36
C ASN A 95 6.64 2.68 -35.78
N THR A 96 6.20 3.04 -34.58
CA THR A 96 5.18 2.29 -33.81
C THR A 96 4.31 3.24 -33.01
N MET A 97 3.06 2.84 -32.80
CA MET A 97 2.23 3.39 -31.73
C MET A 97 2.38 2.56 -30.46
N LEU A 98 2.02 3.14 -29.32
CA LEU A 98 1.86 2.46 -28.05
C LEU A 98 0.38 2.42 -27.68
N LEU A 99 -0.09 1.20 -27.43
CA LEU A 99 -1.40 0.90 -26.89
C LEU A 99 -1.28 0.84 -25.36
N TYR A 100 -1.90 1.80 -24.70
CA TYR A 100 -2.07 1.86 -23.25
C TYR A 100 -3.43 1.27 -22.91
N LEU A 101 -3.44 0.18 -22.14
CA LEU A 101 -4.66 -0.47 -21.65
C LEU A 101 -4.83 -0.32 -20.13
N GLY A 102 -4.01 0.52 -19.50
CA GLY A 102 -4.09 0.79 -18.07
C GLY A 102 -3.72 -0.43 -17.22
N GLN A 103 -4.25 -0.51 -16.00
CA GLN A 103 -4.15 -1.69 -15.15
C GLN A 103 -5.23 -2.68 -15.53
N ILE A 104 -4.76 -3.89 -15.81
CA ILE A 104 -5.58 -5.08 -15.98
C ILE A 104 -5.22 -5.99 -14.83
N ASP A 105 -6.23 -6.67 -14.29
CA ASP A 105 -6.22 -7.58 -13.15
C ASP A 105 -5.08 -8.62 -13.16
N ASP A 106 -5.34 -9.93 -13.28
CA ASP A 106 -4.25 -10.90 -13.16
C ASP A 106 -3.36 -11.01 -14.41
N ALA A 107 -3.98 -11.25 -15.57
CA ALA A 107 -3.24 -11.51 -16.79
C ALA A 107 -4.00 -11.04 -18.04
N ASP A 108 -3.26 -10.74 -19.09
CA ASP A 108 -3.83 -10.45 -20.40
C ASP A 108 -3.07 -11.06 -21.56
N GLU A 109 -3.80 -11.27 -22.65
CA GLU A 109 -3.25 -11.43 -23.98
C GLU A 109 -3.93 -10.42 -24.91
N THR A 110 -3.13 -9.54 -25.50
CA THR A 110 -3.63 -8.43 -26.31
C THR A 110 -3.33 -8.64 -27.79
N TYR A 111 -4.33 -8.39 -28.62
CA TYR A 111 -4.33 -8.57 -30.06
C TYR A 111 -4.74 -7.28 -30.77
N PHE A 112 -4.14 -7.04 -31.93
CA PHE A 112 -4.46 -5.95 -32.82
C PHE A 112 -4.67 -6.50 -34.23
N ASN A 113 -5.85 -6.26 -34.80
CA ASN A 113 -6.27 -6.80 -36.10
C ASN A 113 -6.06 -8.34 -36.24
N GLY A 114 -6.30 -9.09 -35.16
CA GLY A 114 -6.15 -10.55 -35.12
C GLY A 114 -4.74 -11.04 -34.80
N GLN A 115 -3.73 -10.17 -34.81
CA GLN A 115 -2.36 -10.53 -34.45
C GLN A 115 -2.07 -10.20 -32.99
N ARG A 116 -1.50 -11.15 -32.25
CA ARG A 116 -1.07 -10.93 -30.86
C ARG A 116 0.09 -9.93 -30.82
N ILE A 117 -0.05 -8.88 -30.01
CA ILE A 117 0.95 -7.81 -29.85
C ILE A 117 1.60 -7.78 -28.47
N GLY A 118 1.03 -8.50 -27.49
CA GLY A 118 1.59 -8.53 -26.14
C GLY A 118 0.80 -9.40 -25.19
N SER A 119 1.39 -9.59 -24.01
CA SER A 119 0.74 -10.26 -22.88
C SER A 119 1.50 -9.97 -21.59
N SER A 120 0.79 -10.04 -20.47
CA SER A 120 1.36 -9.98 -19.14
C SER A 120 0.66 -10.99 -18.23
N LYS A 121 1.38 -11.45 -17.20
CA LYS A 121 0.84 -12.27 -16.10
C LYS A 121 0.97 -11.56 -14.75
N ALA A 122 1.24 -10.26 -14.77
CA ALA A 122 1.50 -9.46 -13.58
C ALA A 122 0.21 -8.81 -13.11
N TYR A 123 -0.19 -9.12 -11.88
CA TYR A 123 -1.32 -8.48 -11.23
C TYR A 123 -1.15 -6.94 -11.20
N ASP A 124 -2.18 -6.20 -11.61
CA ASP A 124 -2.32 -4.74 -11.49
C ASP A 124 -1.23 -3.90 -12.21
N ALA A 125 -0.36 -4.53 -13.01
CA ALA A 125 0.66 -3.82 -13.75
C ALA A 125 0.06 -3.01 -14.91
N GLN A 126 0.61 -1.83 -15.17
CA GLN A 126 0.23 -1.04 -16.35
C GLN A 126 0.58 -1.79 -17.64
N ARG A 127 -0.42 -1.96 -18.52
CA ARG A 127 -0.29 -2.64 -19.80
C ARG A 127 0.02 -1.65 -20.91
N LYS A 128 1.19 -1.82 -21.51
CA LYS A 128 1.70 -0.99 -22.61
C LYS A 128 2.29 -1.87 -23.69
N TYR A 129 1.67 -1.89 -24.87
CA TYR A 129 2.09 -2.74 -25.98
C TYR A 129 2.40 -1.93 -27.24
N GLN A 130 3.43 -2.35 -27.97
CA GLN A 130 3.79 -1.73 -29.24
C GLN A 130 2.85 -2.22 -30.35
N VAL A 131 2.30 -1.29 -31.12
CA VAL A 131 1.52 -1.55 -32.34
C VAL A 131 2.34 -1.05 -33.54
N PRO A 132 3.06 -1.94 -34.23
CA PRO A 132 3.85 -1.58 -35.39
C PRO A 132 3.02 -0.85 -36.45
N ALA A 133 3.57 0.19 -37.09
CA ALA A 133 2.82 1.02 -38.04
C ALA A 133 2.26 0.23 -39.24
N ASN A 134 2.90 -0.87 -39.63
CA ASN A 134 2.44 -1.76 -40.70
C ASN A 134 1.23 -2.62 -40.31
N LEU A 135 0.94 -2.74 -39.01
CA LEU A 135 -0.25 -3.44 -38.49
C LEU A 135 -1.50 -2.55 -38.47
N ILE A 136 -1.30 -1.23 -38.59
CA ILE A 136 -2.35 -0.23 -38.51
C ILE A 136 -2.95 0.01 -39.89
N LYS A 137 -4.27 -0.12 -39.98
CA LYS A 137 -5.07 0.31 -41.13
C LYS A 137 -5.41 1.79 -40.93
N TRP A 138 -4.53 2.68 -41.41
CA TRP A 138 -4.67 4.13 -41.23
C TRP A 138 -5.94 4.68 -41.88
N GLY A 139 -6.67 5.53 -41.15
CA GLY A 139 -7.94 6.10 -41.59
C GLY A 139 -9.09 5.09 -41.71
N GLN A 140 -8.88 3.84 -41.30
CA GLN A 140 -9.84 2.74 -41.39
C GLN A 140 -10.09 2.11 -40.01
N PRO A 141 -11.18 1.35 -39.83
CA PRO A 141 -11.42 0.61 -38.59
C PRO A 141 -10.34 -0.46 -38.33
N ASN A 142 -9.79 -0.42 -37.12
CA ASN A 142 -8.87 -1.42 -36.57
C ASN A 142 -9.55 -2.11 -35.38
N LEU A 143 -9.26 -3.39 -35.16
CA LEU A 143 -9.73 -4.13 -33.99
C LEU A 143 -8.62 -4.19 -32.93
N ILE A 144 -8.97 -3.82 -31.70
CA ILE A 144 -8.24 -4.20 -30.50
C ILE A 144 -9.05 -5.29 -29.81
N ALA A 145 -8.41 -6.42 -29.48
CA ALA A 145 -9.02 -7.48 -28.68
C ALA A 145 -8.11 -7.81 -27.49
N VAL A 146 -8.68 -7.90 -26.30
CA VAL A 146 -7.93 -8.17 -25.06
C VAL A 146 -8.58 -9.34 -24.35
N LYS A 147 -7.87 -10.45 -24.25
CA LYS A 147 -8.23 -11.56 -23.38
C LYS A 147 -7.72 -11.24 -21.98
N VAL A 148 -8.58 -11.22 -20.99
CA VAL A 148 -8.24 -11.03 -19.58
C VAL A 148 -8.50 -12.33 -18.85
N THR A 149 -7.56 -12.71 -17.99
CA THR A 149 -7.74 -13.78 -17.01
C THR A 149 -7.87 -13.12 -15.65
N ASP A 150 -8.88 -13.55 -14.90
CA ASP A 150 -9.10 -13.26 -13.49
C ASP A 150 -9.19 -14.61 -12.77
N THR A 151 -8.36 -14.78 -11.75
CA THR A 151 -8.22 -15.99 -10.95
C THR A 151 -8.87 -15.88 -9.57
N GLY A 152 -9.44 -14.71 -9.25
CA GLY A 152 -10.25 -14.48 -8.07
C GLY A 152 -10.26 -13.01 -7.66
N GLY A 153 -11.43 -12.47 -7.36
CA GLY A 153 -11.57 -11.13 -6.80
C GLY A 153 -12.45 -10.26 -7.68
N GLY A 154 -11.93 -9.14 -8.17
CA GLY A 154 -12.65 -8.30 -9.11
C GLY A 154 -11.89 -8.15 -10.41
N GLY A 155 -12.39 -8.76 -11.48
CA GLY A 155 -11.67 -8.85 -12.75
C GLY A 155 -11.78 -7.63 -13.66
N GLY A 156 -10.96 -7.65 -14.72
CA GLY A 156 -11.13 -6.78 -15.89
C GLY A 156 -10.11 -5.64 -16.03
N MET A 157 -10.44 -4.70 -16.92
CA MET A 157 -9.68 -3.48 -17.19
C MET A 157 -10.22 -2.32 -16.35
N TYR A 158 -9.66 -2.10 -15.17
CA TYR A 158 -10.30 -1.28 -14.13
C TYR A 158 -9.61 0.06 -13.82
N HIS A 159 -8.41 0.35 -14.33
CA HIS A 159 -7.81 1.68 -14.15
C HIS A 159 -7.01 2.12 -15.38
N GLY A 160 -7.16 3.36 -15.83
CA GLY A 160 -6.52 3.89 -17.04
C GLY A 160 -5.00 4.15 -16.89
N PRO A 161 -4.38 4.81 -17.87
CA PRO A 161 -4.98 5.41 -19.06
C PRO A 161 -5.31 4.41 -20.18
N TYR A 162 -6.30 4.75 -21.02
CA TYR A 162 -6.72 3.97 -22.19
C TYR A 162 -6.54 4.78 -23.47
N GLN A 163 -5.39 4.64 -24.12
CA GLN A 163 -5.07 5.47 -25.28
C GLN A 163 -4.12 4.78 -26.26
N LEU A 164 -4.13 5.27 -27.49
CA LEU A 164 -3.15 4.99 -28.52
C LEU A 164 -2.37 6.28 -28.82
N ALA A 165 -1.06 6.27 -28.65
CA ALA A 165 -0.19 7.41 -28.92
C ALA A 165 1.06 7.00 -29.69
N PRO A 166 1.65 7.87 -30.53
CA PRO A 166 2.97 7.64 -31.10
C PRO A 166 4.01 7.33 -30.02
N ALA A 167 4.84 6.30 -30.23
CA ALA A 167 5.93 6.01 -29.29
C ALA A 167 6.99 7.11 -29.33
N THR A 168 7.55 7.43 -28.17
CA THR A 168 8.69 8.35 -28.03
C THR A 168 9.86 7.62 -27.39
N SER A 169 11.08 8.15 -27.54
CA SER A 169 12.27 7.58 -26.89
C SER A 169 12.10 7.41 -25.37
N ARG A 170 11.32 8.28 -24.72
CA ARG A 170 11.00 8.22 -23.29
C ARG A 170 10.29 6.93 -22.88
N ASP A 171 9.48 6.35 -23.77
CA ASP A 171 8.72 5.15 -23.47
C ASP A 171 9.58 3.91 -23.23
N PHE A 172 10.85 4.00 -23.61
CA PHE A 172 11.88 2.97 -23.50
C PHE A 172 12.94 3.33 -22.44
N ILE A 173 12.64 4.29 -21.57
CA ILE A 173 13.52 4.68 -20.47
C ILE A 173 12.85 4.32 -19.15
N SER A 174 13.57 3.61 -18.29
CA SER A 174 13.14 3.33 -16.92
C SER A 174 14.18 3.81 -15.92
N ALA A 175 13.72 4.13 -14.72
CA ALA A 175 14.56 4.55 -13.62
C ALA A 175 14.22 3.74 -12.37
N GLN A 176 15.23 3.22 -11.68
CA GLN A 176 15.08 2.47 -10.45
C GLN A 176 16.07 2.99 -9.41
N THR A 177 15.62 3.20 -8.18
CA THR A 177 16.53 3.64 -7.10
C THR A 177 17.46 2.51 -6.69
N THR A 178 18.69 2.86 -6.35
CA THR A 178 19.70 1.92 -5.84
C THR A 178 20.07 2.30 -4.41
N VAL A 179 20.21 1.27 -3.56
CA VAL A 179 20.49 1.42 -2.13
C VAL A 179 21.76 0.65 -1.80
N ALA A 180 22.75 1.33 -1.23
CA ALA A 180 24.05 0.72 -0.94
C ALA A 180 24.01 -0.28 0.24
N SER A 181 23.03 -0.16 1.14
CA SER A 181 22.78 -1.13 2.22
C SER A 181 21.66 -2.10 1.82
N PRO A 182 21.79 -3.42 2.04
CA PRO A 182 20.74 -4.41 1.75
C PRO A 182 19.39 -4.13 2.43
N ASP A 183 19.39 -3.41 3.55
CA ASP A 183 18.19 -3.05 4.32
C ASP A 183 17.91 -1.53 4.32
N GLY A 184 18.73 -0.75 3.62
CA GLY A 184 18.65 0.72 3.62
C GLY A 184 18.99 1.40 4.94
N ILE A 185 19.58 0.67 5.91
CA ILE A 185 20.00 1.19 7.21
C ILE A 185 21.51 1.37 7.28
N PHE A 186 21.94 2.50 7.84
CA PHE A 186 23.34 2.93 7.89
C PHE A 186 23.74 3.32 9.32
N LYS A 187 25.05 3.24 9.62
CA LYS A 187 25.63 3.74 10.87
C LYS A 187 25.86 5.26 10.82
N SER A 188 25.97 5.91 11.98
CA SER A 188 26.34 7.34 12.02
C SER A 188 27.67 7.58 11.31
N GLY A 189 27.75 8.65 10.51
CA GLY A 189 28.96 9.00 9.74
C GLY A 189 29.15 8.21 8.45
N ALA A 190 28.29 7.22 8.14
CA ALA A 190 28.31 6.55 6.85
C ALA A 190 27.71 7.42 5.74
N ASP A 191 28.26 7.30 4.55
CA ASP A 191 27.69 7.85 3.34
C ASP A 191 26.52 6.96 2.87
N ILE A 192 25.32 7.53 2.77
CA ILE A 192 24.10 6.79 2.38
C ILE A 192 24.03 6.52 0.87
N LYS A 193 24.93 7.12 0.10
CA LYS A 193 25.11 6.93 -1.35
C LYS A 193 23.80 6.91 -2.15
N PRO A 194 23.03 8.02 -2.19
CA PRO A 194 21.77 8.02 -2.91
C PRO A 194 21.98 7.74 -4.40
N GLY A 195 21.34 6.68 -4.93
CA GLY A 195 21.58 6.23 -6.29
C GLY A 195 20.31 6.04 -7.13
N LEU A 196 20.48 6.20 -8.45
CA LEU A 196 19.47 5.92 -9.45
C LEU A 196 20.10 5.17 -10.63
N GLU A 197 19.58 3.98 -10.94
CA GLU A 197 19.84 3.27 -12.20
C GLU A 197 18.93 3.86 -13.28
N LEU A 198 19.52 4.37 -14.35
CA LEU A 198 18.79 4.69 -15.58
C LEU A 198 19.01 3.56 -16.58
N ASN A 199 17.93 2.97 -17.06
CA ASN A 199 17.94 1.95 -18.09
C ASN A 199 17.37 2.54 -19.38
N ASN A 200 18.24 2.70 -20.38
CA ASN A 200 17.92 3.24 -21.69
C ASN A 200 17.78 2.11 -22.70
N GLN A 201 16.55 1.68 -22.97
CA GLN A 201 16.21 0.72 -24.03
C GLN A 201 15.79 1.43 -25.33
N SER A 202 15.94 2.76 -25.37
CA SER A 202 15.66 3.57 -26.54
C SER A 202 16.76 3.40 -27.60
N LYS A 203 16.48 3.83 -28.83
CA LYS A 203 17.43 3.82 -29.97
C LYS A 203 18.33 5.05 -30.02
N GLU A 204 18.31 5.88 -28.98
CA GLU A 204 19.08 7.12 -28.89
C GLU A 204 19.90 7.16 -27.60
N ASP A 205 21.01 7.88 -27.64
CA ASP A 205 21.75 8.21 -26.42
C ASP A 205 20.92 9.17 -25.55
N LEU A 206 20.79 8.82 -24.28
CA LEU A 206 20.10 9.64 -23.30
C LEU A 206 21.08 10.60 -22.64
N GLN A 207 20.82 11.90 -22.74
CA GLN A 207 21.61 12.94 -22.11
C GLN A 207 20.74 13.87 -21.27
N GLY A 208 21.23 14.22 -20.10
CA GLY A 208 20.48 15.05 -19.18
C GLY A 208 21.26 15.41 -17.92
N THR A 209 20.53 15.99 -16.98
CA THR A 209 21.01 16.24 -15.62
C THR A 209 20.14 15.46 -14.65
N LEU A 210 20.76 14.63 -13.82
CA LEU A 210 20.09 14.02 -12.69
C LEU A 210 20.19 14.97 -11.50
N VAL A 211 19.05 15.35 -10.94
CA VAL A 211 18.96 16.14 -9.70
C VAL A 211 18.50 15.24 -8.57
N CYS A 212 19.22 15.23 -7.45
CA CYS A 212 18.85 14.55 -6.21
C CYS A 212 18.62 15.60 -5.11
N ARG A 213 17.38 15.72 -4.64
CA ARG A 213 17.01 16.57 -3.49
C ARG A 213 16.88 15.71 -2.25
N LEU A 214 17.59 16.09 -1.20
CA LEU A 214 17.61 15.40 0.08
C LEU A 214 16.76 16.15 1.09
N PHE A 215 15.97 15.40 1.85
CA PHE A 215 15.07 15.91 2.88
C PHE A 215 15.21 15.07 4.16
N THR A 216 14.86 15.67 5.29
CA THR A 216 14.47 14.91 6.49
C THR A 216 13.14 14.18 6.24
N ASP A 217 12.76 13.27 7.14
CA ASP A 217 11.45 12.62 7.13
C ASP A 217 10.28 13.59 7.36
N GLU A 218 10.46 14.67 8.13
CA GLU A 218 9.52 15.80 8.24
C GLU A 218 9.52 16.73 7.02
N HIS A 219 9.98 16.24 5.86
CA HIS A 219 10.04 16.94 4.57
C HIS A 219 10.84 18.25 4.58
N GLN A 220 11.71 18.47 5.58
CA GLN A 220 12.58 19.65 5.60
C GLN A 220 13.74 19.46 4.63
N PRO A 221 14.02 20.44 3.73
CA PRO A 221 15.08 20.33 2.75
C PRO A 221 16.47 20.36 3.40
N LEU A 222 17.39 19.52 2.92
CA LEU A 222 18.75 19.39 3.44
C LEU A 222 19.81 19.79 2.41
N LYS A 223 19.75 19.21 1.20
CA LYS A 223 20.75 19.44 0.16
C LYS A 223 20.17 19.14 -1.22
N THR A 224 20.61 19.88 -2.23
CA THR A 224 20.38 19.51 -3.63
C THR A 224 21.72 19.17 -4.27
N LEU A 225 21.78 18.01 -4.90
CA LEU A 225 22.92 17.51 -5.64
C LEU A 225 22.50 17.34 -7.09
N GLN A 226 23.43 17.55 -8.02
CA GLN A 226 23.15 17.35 -9.44
C GLN A 226 24.39 16.90 -10.18
N GLN A 227 24.21 16.04 -11.18
CA GLN A 227 25.28 15.62 -12.07
C GLN A 227 24.76 15.42 -13.49
N PRO A 228 25.52 15.85 -14.51
CA PRO A 228 25.20 15.49 -15.89
C PRO A 228 25.40 13.99 -16.09
N PHE A 229 24.68 13.41 -17.03
CA PHE A 229 24.83 11.99 -17.36
C PHE A 229 24.69 11.75 -18.86
N THR A 230 25.18 10.60 -19.30
CA THR A 230 24.99 10.10 -20.67
C THR A 230 24.84 8.58 -20.63
N VAL A 231 23.62 8.10 -20.87
CA VAL A 231 23.33 6.66 -20.96
C VAL A 231 23.24 6.28 -22.44
N LYS A 232 24.14 5.42 -22.90
CA LYS A 232 24.12 4.96 -24.30
C LYS A 232 22.82 4.20 -24.61
N GLN A 233 22.42 4.20 -25.88
CA GLN A 233 21.32 3.34 -26.34
C GLN A 233 21.54 1.87 -25.90
N ALA A 234 20.45 1.16 -25.60
CA ALA A 234 20.44 -0.22 -25.12
C ALA A 234 21.41 -0.49 -23.94
N SER A 235 21.58 0.47 -23.03
CA SER A 235 22.50 0.36 -21.89
C SER A 235 21.88 0.87 -20.60
N LYS A 236 22.56 0.56 -19.48
CA LYS A 236 22.20 1.02 -18.14
C LYS A 236 23.35 1.83 -17.56
N GLN A 237 23.01 2.84 -16.75
CA GLN A 237 23.98 3.60 -15.98
C GLN A 237 23.48 3.81 -14.56
N ASN A 238 24.33 3.45 -13.58
CA ASN A 238 24.13 3.80 -12.18
C ASN A 238 24.75 5.16 -11.89
N ILE A 239 23.93 6.07 -11.39
CA ILE A 239 24.33 7.42 -11.05
C ILE A 239 24.19 7.56 -9.54
N ILE A 240 25.31 7.74 -8.85
CA ILE A 240 25.38 7.73 -7.37
C ILE A 240 25.84 9.10 -6.89
N PHE A 241 25.18 9.62 -5.86
CA PHE A 241 25.57 10.81 -5.13
C PHE A 241 26.21 10.44 -3.79
N SER A 242 26.90 11.39 -3.16
CA SER A 242 27.44 11.23 -1.81
C SER A 242 26.71 12.16 -0.84
N TYR A 243 26.27 11.61 0.30
CA TYR A 243 25.70 12.37 1.40
C TYR A 243 25.92 11.63 2.71
N VAL A 244 26.51 12.32 3.70
CA VAL A 244 26.68 11.81 5.06
C VAL A 244 25.70 12.55 5.97
N PRO A 245 24.63 11.88 6.46
CA PRO A 245 23.67 12.53 7.34
C PRO A 245 24.28 12.89 8.70
N ALA A 246 23.98 14.10 9.19
CA ALA A 246 24.60 14.63 10.40
C ALA A 246 24.03 14.04 11.71
N LYS A 247 22.81 13.50 11.67
CA LYS A 247 22.10 13.00 12.85
C LYS A 247 21.47 11.63 12.57
N PRO A 248 21.22 10.81 13.60
CA PRO A 248 20.31 9.67 13.46
C PRO A 248 18.92 10.11 12.99
N GLY A 249 18.27 9.27 12.19
CA GLY A 249 16.94 9.53 11.65
C GLY A 249 16.74 8.96 10.26
N PHE A 250 15.62 9.35 9.65
CA PHE A 250 15.25 8.94 8.30
C PHE A 250 15.39 10.11 7.33
N TYR A 251 15.83 9.77 6.12
CA TYR A 251 16.18 10.73 5.08
C TYR A 251 15.57 10.30 3.75
N ARG A 252 15.02 11.26 3.03
CA ARG A 252 14.39 11.04 1.72
C ARG A 252 15.25 11.67 0.63
N ALA A 253 15.59 10.89 -0.39
CA ALA A 253 16.20 11.37 -1.62
C ALA A 253 15.16 11.35 -2.74
N GLU A 254 14.85 12.50 -3.31
CA GLU A 254 13.97 12.64 -4.48
C GLU A 254 14.82 12.93 -5.71
N PHE A 255 14.68 12.07 -6.70
CA PHE A 255 15.38 12.16 -7.97
C PHE A 255 14.48 12.79 -9.03
N ALA A 256 15.05 13.69 -9.82
CA ALA A 256 14.44 14.22 -11.04
C ALA A 256 15.47 14.14 -12.16
N CYS A 257 15.27 13.21 -13.09
CA CYS A 257 16.05 13.08 -14.31
C CYS A 257 15.49 14.05 -15.36
N ARG A 258 16.21 15.15 -15.61
CA ARG A 258 15.85 16.18 -16.59
C ARG A 258 16.58 15.90 -17.89
N LEU A 259 15.83 15.58 -18.94
CA LEU A 259 16.41 15.29 -20.26
C LEU A 259 16.63 16.58 -21.04
N ASN A 260 17.74 16.70 -21.78
CA ASN A 260 18.06 17.94 -22.50
C ASN A 260 17.00 18.32 -23.55
N ARG A 261 16.28 17.33 -24.10
CA ARG A 261 15.28 17.50 -25.16
C ARG A 261 13.83 17.46 -24.66
N SER A 262 13.59 17.51 -23.34
CA SER A 262 12.25 17.41 -22.78
C SER A 262 12.07 18.36 -21.59
N THR A 263 10.88 18.93 -21.46
CA THR A 263 10.47 19.72 -20.28
C THR A 263 10.04 18.83 -19.11
N ASP A 264 9.76 17.57 -19.38
CA ASP A 264 9.34 16.61 -18.36
C ASP A 264 10.54 15.95 -17.67
N SER A 265 10.30 15.42 -16.48
CA SER A 265 11.31 14.67 -15.72
C SER A 265 10.80 13.30 -15.33
N ILE A 266 11.71 12.31 -15.38
CA ILE A 266 11.48 11.01 -14.74
C ILE A 266 11.79 11.22 -13.26
N LYS A 267 10.81 10.90 -12.40
CA LYS A 267 10.92 11.08 -10.95
C LYS A 267 10.97 9.73 -10.27
N ALA A 268 11.78 9.65 -9.22
CA ALA A 268 11.83 8.50 -8.33
C ALA A 268 12.20 9.01 -6.94
N PHE A 269 11.97 8.21 -5.90
CA PHE A 269 12.48 8.54 -4.58
C PHE A 269 12.92 7.29 -3.84
N GLN A 270 13.80 7.49 -2.86
CA GLN A 270 14.25 6.46 -1.95
C GLN A 270 14.36 7.03 -0.55
N GLN A 271 14.11 6.19 0.44
CA GLN A 271 14.31 6.53 1.85
C GLN A 271 15.48 5.72 2.43
N TYR A 272 16.15 6.32 3.41
CA TYR A 272 17.34 5.79 4.06
C TYR A 272 17.21 5.99 5.56
N GLY A 273 17.59 5.00 6.36
CA GLY A 273 17.68 5.12 7.81
C GLY A 273 19.12 5.24 8.27
N VAL A 274 19.42 6.18 9.17
CA VAL A 274 20.71 6.28 9.85
C VAL A 274 20.49 6.06 11.34
N GLU A 275 21.04 4.97 11.87
CA GLU A 275 20.95 4.60 13.30
C GLU A 275 19.54 4.77 13.86
N PRO A 276 18.52 4.14 13.24
CA PRO A 276 17.12 4.37 13.61
C PRO A 276 16.85 3.99 15.08
N THR A 277 17.66 3.12 15.67
CA THR A 277 17.59 2.73 17.09
C THR A 277 18.02 3.82 18.08
N LYS A 278 18.69 4.87 17.61
CA LYS A 278 19.06 6.05 18.41
C LYS A 278 17.94 7.09 18.47
N LEU A 279 16.85 6.93 17.72
CA LEU A 279 15.67 7.78 17.83
C LEU A 279 14.98 7.54 19.19
N LYS A 280 15.01 8.54 20.06
CA LYS A 280 14.38 8.46 21.39
C LYS A 280 13.39 9.60 21.59
N PRO A 281 12.24 9.58 20.88
CA PRO A 281 11.20 10.57 21.13
C PRO A 281 10.73 10.47 22.58
N ALA A 282 10.43 11.62 23.18
CA ALA A 282 9.93 11.66 24.55
C ALA A 282 8.58 10.93 24.65
N LEU A 283 8.39 10.24 25.77
CA LEU A 283 7.08 9.68 26.13
C LEU A 283 6.13 10.84 26.47
N THR A 284 4.88 10.70 26.07
CA THR A 284 3.81 11.68 26.32
C THR A 284 2.76 11.12 27.28
N ARG A 285 3.13 10.11 28.07
CA ARG A 285 2.25 9.44 29.05
C ARG A 285 1.62 10.47 30.00
N PRO A 286 0.29 10.55 30.05
CA PRO A 286 -0.42 11.26 31.11
C PRO A 286 -0.10 10.66 32.49
N ALA A 287 -0.20 11.47 33.55
CA ALA A 287 0.15 11.06 34.91
C ALA A 287 -0.65 9.83 35.41
N ASP A 288 -1.90 9.68 34.96
CA ASP A 288 -2.79 8.57 35.28
C ASP A 288 -2.77 7.43 34.25
N PHE A 289 -1.87 7.43 33.26
CA PHE A 289 -1.83 6.45 32.16
C PHE A 289 -1.90 4.98 32.62
N THR A 290 -1.09 4.62 33.62
CA THR A 290 -1.08 3.24 34.16
C THR A 290 -2.41 2.91 34.84
N ARG A 291 -2.93 3.85 35.64
CA ARG A 291 -4.21 3.68 36.34
C ARG A 291 -5.37 3.57 35.35
N TYR A 292 -5.35 4.35 34.27
CA TYR A 292 -6.35 4.32 33.20
C TYR A 292 -6.48 2.93 32.58
N TRP A 293 -5.37 2.29 32.23
CA TRP A 293 -5.39 0.95 31.63
C TRP A 293 -5.71 -0.15 32.64
N GLN A 294 -5.26 -0.03 33.90
CA GLN A 294 -5.70 -0.91 34.98
C GLN A 294 -7.21 -0.83 35.22
N GLN A 295 -7.77 0.38 35.12
CA GLN A 295 -9.21 0.61 35.25
C GLN A 295 -9.97 0.02 34.06
N ALA A 296 -9.48 0.20 32.82
CA ALA A 296 -10.06 -0.45 31.64
C ALA A 296 -10.06 -1.98 31.77
N ARG A 297 -8.99 -2.57 32.31
CA ARG A 297 -8.94 -4.00 32.61
C ARG A 297 -9.99 -4.43 33.63
N LYS A 298 -10.13 -3.71 34.74
CA LYS A 298 -11.17 -4.00 35.75
C LYS A 298 -12.59 -3.91 35.18
N GLU A 299 -12.84 -2.90 34.35
CA GLU A 299 -14.11 -2.76 33.64
C GLU A 299 -14.36 -3.88 32.65
N LEU A 300 -13.32 -4.40 31.99
CA LEU A 300 -13.44 -5.58 31.15
C LEU A 300 -13.77 -6.83 32.00
N ASP A 301 -13.07 -7.02 33.12
CA ASP A 301 -13.20 -8.21 33.99
C ASP A 301 -14.63 -8.37 34.56
N VAL A 302 -15.38 -7.27 34.76
CA VAL A 302 -16.79 -7.34 35.20
C VAL A 302 -17.77 -7.71 34.08
N VAL A 303 -17.37 -7.60 32.80
CA VAL A 303 -18.20 -8.03 31.67
C VAL A 303 -18.06 -9.53 31.48
N ALA A 304 -19.12 -10.28 31.77
CA ALA A 304 -19.20 -11.71 31.48
C ALA A 304 -18.87 -11.98 29.99
N PRO A 305 -17.84 -12.79 29.66
CA PRO A 305 -17.39 -12.94 28.27
C PRO A 305 -18.39 -13.54 27.30
N GLN A 306 -19.33 -14.35 27.80
CA GLN A 306 -20.35 -15.03 26.99
C GLN A 306 -19.75 -15.73 25.75
N PHE A 307 -18.62 -16.42 25.92
CA PHE A 307 -17.95 -17.12 24.82
C PHE A 307 -18.88 -18.13 24.17
N LYS A 308 -19.22 -17.88 22.90
CA LYS A 308 -19.98 -18.81 22.06
C LYS A 308 -19.06 -19.30 20.96
N VAL A 309 -18.79 -20.60 20.95
CA VAL A 309 -17.87 -21.25 20.00
C VAL A 309 -18.72 -22.06 19.03
N ILE A 310 -18.87 -21.56 17.81
CA ILE A 310 -19.81 -22.07 16.80
C ILE A 310 -19.01 -22.84 15.76
N PRO A 311 -19.14 -24.18 15.68
CA PRO A 311 -18.44 -24.98 14.68
C PRO A 311 -18.79 -24.55 13.26
N LYS A 312 -17.79 -24.62 12.36
CA LYS A 312 -17.92 -24.39 10.92
C LYS A 312 -17.36 -25.60 10.16
N PRO A 313 -18.10 -26.73 10.13
CA PRO A 313 -17.63 -27.97 9.50
C PRO A 313 -17.23 -27.79 8.03
N GLU A 314 -17.94 -26.92 7.31
CA GLU A 314 -17.69 -26.56 5.93
C GLU A 314 -16.34 -25.88 5.71
N LEU A 315 -15.81 -25.19 6.74
CA LEU A 315 -14.49 -24.55 6.72
C LEU A 315 -13.41 -25.41 7.38
N SER A 316 -13.79 -26.50 8.07
CA SER A 316 -12.90 -27.39 8.81
C SER A 316 -12.20 -28.40 7.91
N THR A 317 -11.60 -27.90 6.83
CA THR A 317 -10.84 -28.67 5.84
C THR A 317 -9.42 -28.95 6.33
N GLY A 318 -8.73 -29.93 5.75
CA GLY A 318 -7.38 -30.28 6.14
C GLY A 318 -7.26 -30.74 7.59
N ASN A 319 -6.28 -30.18 8.32
CA ASN A 319 -5.90 -30.63 9.66
C ASN A 319 -6.41 -29.73 10.81
N LYS A 320 -7.25 -28.73 10.52
CA LYS A 320 -7.84 -27.87 11.56
C LYS A 320 -9.35 -27.94 11.64
N ASN A 321 -9.85 -27.81 12.87
CA ASN A 321 -11.24 -27.48 13.15
C ASN A 321 -11.37 -25.96 13.20
N ILE A 322 -12.39 -25.43 12.52
CA ILE A 322 -12.67 -24.00 12.41
C ILE A 322 -13.96 -23.68 13.16
N TYR A 323 -13.92 -22.61 13.94
CA TYR A 323 -15.05 -22.11 14.70
C TYR A 323 -15.17 -20.60 14.50
N LEU A 324 -16.41 -20.13 14.35
CA LEU A 324 -16.73 -18.72 14.60
C LEU A 324 -16.88 -18.55 16.12
N VAL A 325 -16.18 -17.57 16.68
CA VAL A 325 -16.28 -17.23 18.10
C VAL A 325 -16.99 -15.90 18.23
N GLU A 326 -17.98 -15.85 19.12
CA GLU A 326 -18.61 -14.61 19.58
C GLU A 326 -18.28 -14.40 21.05
N MET A 327 -17.97 -13.15 21.42
CA MET A 327 -17.68 -12.77 22.80
C MET A 327 -18.10 -11.33 23.08
N ARG A 328 -18.54 -11.07 24.30
CA ARG A 328 -18.76 -9.70 24.81
C ARG A 328 -17.42 -9.13 25.24
N SER A 329 -17.20 -7.84 25.10
CA SER A 329 -15.97 -7.14 25.49
C SER A 329 -16.29 -5.85 26.27
N LEU A 330 -15.31 -4.97 26.46
CA LEU A 330 -15.47 -3.71 27.21
C LEU A 330 -16.66 -2.91 26.67
N GLY A 331 -17.54 -2.47 27.58
CA GLY A 331 -18.81 -1.81 27.23
C GLY A 331 -19.90 -2.77 26.74
N ASN A 332 -19.74 -4.07 27.01
CA ASN A 332 -20.62 -5.16 26.54
C ASN A 332 -20.74 -5.27 25.01
N ALA A 333 -19.78 -4.71 24.28
CA ALA A 333 -19.75 -4.78 22.82
C ALA A 333 -19.53 -6.22 22.34
N LEU A 334 -20.32 -6.65 21.36
CA LEU A 334 -20.13 -7.92 20.64
C LEU A 334 -18.93 -7.83 19.72
N VAL A 335 -17.99 -8.73 19.90
CA VAL A 335 -16.85 -8.92 19.00
C VAL A 335 -16.72 -10.38 18.62
N ARG A 336 -16.20 -10.62 17.43
CA ARG A 336 -16.09 -11.93 16.82
C ARG A 336 -14.68 -12.19 16.29
N GLY A 337 -14.40 -13.45 16.05
CA GLY A 337 -13.17 -13.89 15.41
C GLY A 337 -13.25 -15.35 15.00
N TRP A 338 -12.20 -15.83 14.35
CA TRP A 338 -12.10 -17.21 13.87
C TRP A 338 -11.10 -17.98 14.71
N TYR A 339 -11.56 -19.04 15.36
CA TYR A 339 -10.69 -19.95 16.09
C TYR A 339 -10.40 -21.18 15.25
N SER A 340 -9.11 -21.39 14.98
CA SER A 340 -8.60 -22.43 14.09
C SER A 340 -7.64 -23.31 14.88
N VAL A 341 -8.00 -24.56 15.15
CA VAL A 341 -7.26 -25.43 16.08
C VAL A 341 -6.98 -26.79 15.45
N PRO A 342 -5.81 -27.40 15.67
CA PRO A 342 -5.51 -28.70 15.08
C PRO A 342 -6.52 -29.78 15.52
N LYS A 343 -6.86 -30.69 14.59
CA LYS A 343 -7.81 -31.79 14.81
C LYS A 343 -7.29 -32.84 15.78
N THR A 344 -5.97 -32.98 15.87
CA THR A 344 -5.33 -33.94 16.77
C THR A 344 -5.50 -33.50 18.22
N THR A 345 -5.63 -34.45 19.14
CA THR A 345 -5.64 -34.15 20.58
C THR A 345 -4.27 -33.69 21.04
N GLY A 346 -4.18 -32.59 21.78
CA GLY A 346 -2.90 -32.09 22.28
C GLY A 346 -3.00 -30.72 22.94
N LYS A 347 -1.85 -30.25 23.45
CA LYS A 347 -1.63 -28.89 23.93
C LYS A 347 -0.82 -28.11 22.90
N TYR A 348 -1.42 -27.06 22.33
CA TYR A 348 -0.83 -26.27 21.25
C TYR A 348 -0.37 -24.90 21.74
N PRO A 349 0.79 -24.42 21.26
CA PRO A 349 1.06 -22.99 21.34
C PRO A 349 -0.01 -22.25 20.53
N ALA A 350 -0.26 -20.99 20.92
CA ALA A 350 -1.30 -20.19 20.29
C ALA A 350 -0.77 -18.91 19.65
N ILE A 351 -1.47 -18.46 18.61
CA ILE A 351 -1.25 -17.15 17.98
C ILE A 351 -2.56 -16.37 18.01
N LEU A 352 -2.52 -15.19 18.61
CA LEU A 352 -3.54 -14.17 18.43
C LEU A 352 -3.17 -13.34 17.19
N LYS A 353 -3.93 -13.50 16.10
CA LYS A 353 -3.81 -12.65 14.91
C LYS A 353 -4.76 -11.47 15.05
N VAL A 354 -4.24 -10.26 14.84
CA VAL A 354 -5.00 -9.00 14.95
C VAL A 354 -4.90 -8.21 13.64
N GLN A 355 -6.02 -7.58 13.25
CA GLN A 355 -6.20 -7.14 11.87
C GLN A 355 -5.70 -5.72 11.57
N GLY A 356 -5.37 -5.48 10.31
CA GLY A 356 -5.11 -4.15 9.76
C GLY A 356 -6.37 -3.27 9.69
N TYR A 357 -6.17 -1.97 9.48
CA TYR A 357 -7.26 -1.00 9.43
C TYR A 357 -8.22 -1.30 8.25
N SER A 358 -9.52 -1.23 8.48
CA SER A 358 -10.60 -1.59 7.54
C SER A 358 -10.58 -3.04 7.00
N SER A 359 -9.65 -3.89 7.46
CA SER A 359 -9.55 -5.27 7.01
C SER A 359 -10.45 -6.23 7.81
N GLU A 360 -10.63 -7.42 7.27
CA GLU A 360 -11.28 -8.55 7.92
C GLU A 360 -10.32 -9.73 7.93
N LEU A 361 -10.13 -10.33 9.11
CA LEU A 361 -9.45 -11.62 9.21
C LEU A 361 -10.46 -12.76 9.07
N GLY A 362 -10.06 -13.76 8.29
CA GLY A 362 -10.72 -15.04 8.16
C GLY A 362 -10.08 -16.14 9.04
N PRO A 363 -10.56 -17.39 8.88
CA PRO A 363 -9.96 -18.55 9.53
C PRO A 363 -8.52 -18.81 9.03
N ASP A 364 -7.68 -19.35 9.92
CA ASP A 364 -6.29 -19.67 9.60
C ASP A 364 -6.11 -21.16 9.33
N GLN A 365 -5.71 -21.49 8.11
CA GLN A 365 -5.31 -22.85 7.70
C GLN A 365 -3.78 -22.97 7.51
N GLY A 366 -3.05 -21.86 7.50
CA GLY A 366 -1.63 -21.80 7.13
C GLY A 366 -0.65 -22.11 8.26
N THR A 367 -1.12 -22.35 9.50
CA THR A 367 -0.26 -22.64 10.66
C THR A 367 -0.64 -23.96 11.33
N PRO A 368 -0.38 -25.12 10.70
CA PRO A 368 -0.93 -26.42 11.10
C PRO A 368 -0.62 -26.84 12.53
N ASP A 369 0.43 -26.27 13.12
CA ASP A 369 1.03 -26.58 14.41
C ASP A 369 0.59 -25.64 15.57
N PHE A 370 -0.29 -24.68 15.29
CA PHE A 370 -0.79 -23.70 16.27
C PHE A 370 -2.31 -23.72 16.42
N ALA A 371 -2.78 -23.42 17.63
CA ALA A 371 -4.12 -22.90 17.83
C ALA A 371 -4.12 -21.40 17.47
N VAL A 372 -4.96 -20.95 16.55
CA VAL A 372 -4.96 -19.56 16.10
C VAL A 372 -6.31 -18.93 16.39
N PHE A 373 -6.29 -17.74 16.97
CA PHE A 373 -7.47 -16.90 17.06
C PHE A 373 -7.25 -15.64 16.23
N SER A 374 -7.93 -15.58 15.09
CA SER A 374 -7.98 -14.42 14.21
C SER A 374 -9.08 -13.47 14.68
N LEU A 375 -8.70 -12.45 15.46
CA LEU A 375 -9.62 -11.51 16.06
C LEU A 375 -10.03 -10.43 15.06
N ASN A 376 -11.34 -10.18 14.94
CA ASN A 376 -11.83 -8.92 14.39
C ASN A 376 -12.27 -8.02 15.54
N ILE A 377 -11.48 -7.00 15.91
CA ILE A 377 -11.89 -5.97 16.89
C ILE A 377 -13.20 -5.26 16.50
N ARG A 378 -13.84 -4.61 17.48
CA ARG A 378 -15.06 -3.80 17.25
C ARG A 378 -14.94 -2.84 16.05
N GLY A 379 -15.98 -2.74 15.25
CA GLY A 379 -16.04 -1.88 14.05
C GLY A 379 -15.35 -2.41 12.81
N HIS A 380 -14.78 -3.62 12.85
CA HIS A 380 -14.06 -4.23 11.73
C HIS A 380 -14.55 -5.65 11.45
N GLY A 381 -14.29 -6.14 10.23
CA GLY A 381 -14.72 -7.46 9.78
C GLY A 381 -16.16 -7.81 10.19
N ASN A 382 -16.29 -8.97 10.83
CA ASN A 382 -17.55 -9.49 11.37
C ASN A 382 -17.92 -9.00 12.78
N SER A 383 -17.35 -7.87 13.24
CA SER A 383 -17.59 -7.27 14.57
C SER A 383 -18.20 -5.87 14.46
N LYS A 384 -19.21 -5.71 13.60
CA LYS A 384 -19.80 -4.40 13.26
C LYS A 384 -21.21 -4.18 13.83
N ASP A 385 -21.77 -5.17 14.53
CA ASP A 385 -23.17 -5.15 14.96
C ASP A 385 -23.44 -4.04 15.98
N ASP A 386 -22.61 -3.96 17.02
CA ASP A 386 -22.78 -2.98 18.11
C ASP A 386 -21.99 -1.68 17.86
N VAL A 387 -20.95 -1.72 17.03
CA VAL A 387 -20.03 -0.60 16.76
C VAL A 387 -19.69 -0.61 15.28
N ASN A 388 -20.07 0.44 14.54
CA ASN A 388 -19.74 0.57 13.11
C ASN A 388 -19.65 2.05 12.68
N PRO A 389 -18.59 2.77 13.07
CA PRO A 389 -18.41 4.18 12.72
C PRO A 389 -18.04 4.40 11.23
N GLY A 390 -17.73 3.33 10.48
CA GLY A 390 -17.36 3.40 9.07
C GLY A 390 -15.96 3.97 8.80
N PHE A 391 -15.68 4.15 7.51
CA PHE A 391 -14.49 4.83 7.01
C PHE A 391 -14.88 5.91 5.98
N PRO A 392 -14.42 7.17 6.14
CA PRO A 392 -13.70 7.71 7.30
C PRO A 392 -14.59 7.73 8.55
N GLY A 393 -13.99 7.87 9.75
CA GLY A 393 -14.76 8.03 10.99
C GLY A 393 -14.32 7.17 12.17
N TYR A 394 -13.79 5.96 11.95
CA TYR A 394 -13.32 5.10 13.03
C TYR A 394 -12.29 5.81 13.93
N LEU A 395 -11.27 6.45 13.34
CA LEU A 395 -10.21 7.14 14.08
C LEU A 395 -10.68 8.30 14.96
N LEU A 396 -11.83 8.90 14.65
CA LEU A 396 -12.42 10.02 15.38
C LEU A 396 -13.52 9.58 16.35
N SER A 397 -13.90 8.29 16.33
CA SER A 397 -14.98 7.77 17.17
C SER A 397 -14.62 7.86 18.66
N GLY A 398 -15.35 8.71 19.38
CA GLY A 398 -15.12 8.98 20.80
C GLY A 398 -13.90 9.87 21.09
N ILE A 399 -13.36 10.61 20.10
CA ILE A 399 -12.14 11.43 20.25
C ILE A 399 -12.25 12.54 21.31
N GLU A 400 -13.46 12.84 21.74
CA GLU A 400 -13.79 13.82 22.80
C GLU A 400 -13.50 13.32 24.22
N ASN A 401 -13.46 12.00 24.41
CA ASN A 401 -13.44 11.41 25.74
C ASN A 401 -12.57 10.16 25.73
N LYS A 402 -11.44 10.22 26.45
CA LYS A 402 -10.49 9.10 26.58
C LYS A 402 -11.14 7.78 27.01
N ASN A 403 -12.24 7.80 27.77
CA ASN A 403 -12.92 6.58 28.22
C ASN A 403 -13.88 5.99 27.17
N GLN A 404 -14.28 6.80 26.19
CA GLN A 404 -15.17 6.40 25.08
C GLN A 404 -14.41 6.24 23.75
N TYR A 405 -13.15 6.67 23.69
CA TYR A 405 -12.35 6.59 22.48
C TYR A 405 -12.21 5.14 21.99
N ILE A 406 -12.41 4.94 20.69
CA ILE A 406 -12.59 3.62 20.07
C ILE A 406 -11.44 2.64 20.38
N TYR A 407 -10.20 3.13 20.40
CA TYR A 407 -9.02 2.30 20.62
C TYR A 407 -8.87 1.82 22.06
N ARG A 408 -9.51 2.48 23.04
CA ARG A 408 -9.63 1.92 24.39
C ARG A 408 -10.37 0.59 24.37
N GLY A 409 -11.49 0.55 23.65
CA GLY A 409 -12.29 -0.64 23.46
C GLY A 409 -11.56 -1.69 22.63
N ALA A 410 -11.01 -1.31 21.49
CA ALA A 410 -10.27 -2.24 20.61
C ALA A 410 -9.05 -2.89 21.29
N TYR A 411 -8.32 -2.15 22.13
CA TYR A 411 -7.22 -2.74 22.89
C TYR A 411 -7.73 -3.73 23.94
N MET A 412 -8.88 -3.48 24.56
CA MET A 412 -9.53 -4.44 25.46
C MET A 412 -10.14 -5.64 24.73
N ASP A 413 -10.52 -5.50 23.44
CA ASP A 413 -10.92 -6.64 22.61
C ASP A 413 -9.77 -7.63 22.45
N CYS A 414 -8.54 -7.13 22.32
CA CYS A 414 -7.33 -7.96 22.27
C CYS A 414 -7.09 -8.67 23.61
N VAL A 415 -7.28 -8.00 24.75
CA VAL A 415 -7.18 -8.63 26.07
C VAL A 415 -8.25 -9.72 26.25
N ARG A 416 -9.49 -9.45 25.84
CA ARG A 416 -10.60 -10.41 25.85
C ARG A 416 -10.34 -11.62 24.95
N ALA A 417 -9.65 -11.43 23.82
CA ALA A 417 -9.19 -12.52 22.97
C ALA A 417 -8.18 -13.44 23.66
N VAL A 418 -7.31 -12.89 24.51
CA VAL A 418 -6.40 -13.69 25.35
C VAL A 418 -7.17 -14.43 26.45
N ASP A 419 -8.24 -13.85 27.01
CA ASP A 419 -9.15 -14.58 27.91
C ASP A 419 -9.77 -15.80 27.21
N PHE A 420 -10.22 -15.62 25.96
CA PHE A 420 -10.75 -16.72 25.17
C PHE A 420 -9.71 -17.83 24.97
N LEU A 421 -8.53 -17.49 24.45
CA LEU A 421 -7.45 -18.45 24.20
C LEU A 421 -7.07 -19.22 25.48
N THR A 422 -6.90 -18.52 26.61
CA THR A 422 -6.51 -19.17 27.88
C THR A 422 -7.62 -19.96 28.55
N SER A 423 -8.87 -19.79 28.13
CA SER A 423 -9.99 -20.64 28.56
C SER A 423 -10.06 -21.99 27.83
N ARG A 424 -9.29 -22.18 26.75
CA ARG A 424 -9.33 -23.40 25.94
C ARG A 424 -8.43 -24.49 26.52
N PRO A 425 -8.94 -25.71 26.79
CA PRO A 425 -8.13 -26.78 27.38
C PRO A 425 -7.03 -27.30 26.46
N GLU A 426 -7.08 -27.04 25.16
CA GLU A 426 -6.07 -27.43 24.18
C GLU A 426 -5.01 -26.35 23.94
N VAL A 427 -5.17 -25.14 24.48
CA VAL A 427 -4.15 -24.09 24.42
C VAL A 427 -3.13 -24.23 25.54
N ASP A 428 -1.86 -24.06 25.20
CA ASP A 428 -0.75 -23.88 26.14
C ASP A 428 -0.63 -22.39 26.50
N ALA A 429 -1.16 -22.03 27.66
CA ALA A 429 -1.21 -20.64 28.12
C ALA A 429 0.17 -20.00 28.37
N LYS A 430 1.27 -20.77 28.35
CA LYS A 430 2.64 -20.24 28.46
C LYS A 430 3.25 -19.89 27.10
N ARG A 431 2.64 -20.29 25.99
CA ARG A 431 3.15 -20.12 24.63
C ARG A 431 2.11 -19.44 23.74
N ILE A 432 1.79 -18.18 24.06
CA ILE A 432 0.88 -17.35 23.27
C ILE A 432 1.68 -16.23 22.60
N ALA A 433 1.70 -16.19 21.27
CA ALA A 433 2.23 -15.06 20.50
C ALA A 433 1.08 -14.14 20.05
N VAL A 434 1.38 -12.87 19.85
CA VAL A 434 0.48 -11.93 19.14
C VAL A 434 1.19 -11.38 17.90
N GLU A 435 0.48 -11.32 16.78
CA GLU A 435 1.02 -10.80 15.52
C GLU A 435 -0.04 -10.06 14.70
N GLY A 436 0.42 -9.08 13.92
CA GLY A 436 -0.41 -8.29 13.02
C GLY A 436 0.34 -7.13 12.39
N GLY A 437 -0.17 -6.66 11.25
CA GLY A 437 0.41 -5.56 10.48
C GLY A 437 -0.41 -4.27 10.58
N SER A 438 0.22 -3.10 10.46
CA SER A 438 -0.46 -1.79 10.45
C SER A 438 -1.23 -1.55 11.75
N GLN A 439 -2.56 -1.36 11.71
CA GLN A 439 -3.40 -1.39 12.91
C GLN A 439 -3.16 -2.65 13.75
N GLY A 440 -3.02 -3.82 13.11
CA GLY A 440 -2.69 -5.07 13.78
C GLY A 440 -1.34 -5.02 14.49
N GLY A 441 -0.38 -4.25 13.97
CA GLY A 441 0.88 -3.99 14.65
C GLY A 441 0.65 -3.20 15.94
N ALA A 442 -0.18 -2.16 15.90
CA ALA A 442 -0.55 -1.39 17.09
C ALA A 442 -1.30 -2.24 18.13
N LEU A 443 -2.23 -3.07 17.68
CA LEU A 443 -2.98 -4.02 18.51
C LEU A 443 -2.05 -5.07 19.15
N SER A 444 -1.01 -5.51 18.43
CA SER A 444 0.01 -6.42 18.95
C SER A 444 0.82 -5.77 20.08
N TYR A 445 1.23 -4.51 19.91
CA TYR A 445 1.84 -3.71 20.99
C TYR A 445 0.91 -3.61 22.20
N ALA A 446 -0.35 -3.27 21.98
CA ALA A 446 -1.33 -3.13 23.05
C ALA A 446 -1.57 -4.44 23.81
N ALA A 447 -1.78 -5.55 23.09
CA ALA A 447 -1.96 -6.86 23.70
C ALA A 447 -0.76 -7.27 24.57
N ALA A 448 0.46 -7.13 24.04
CA ALA A 448 1.69 -7.48 24.75
C ALA A 448 1.99 -6.54 25.94
N ALA A 449 1.57 -5.27 25.88
CA ALA A 449 1.75 -4.30 26.96
C ALA A 449 0.72 -4.48 28.09
N LEU A 450 -0.52 -4.83 27.73
CA LEU A 450 -1.67 -4.83 28.64
C LEU A 450 -2.01 -6.23 29.20
N ASP A 451 -1.45 -7.30 28.64
CA ASP A 451 -1.67 -8.66 29.13
C ASP A 451 -0.37 -9.47 29.28
N LYS A 452 -0.15 -9.98 30.49
CA LYS A 452 1.08 -10.73 30.85
C LYS A 452 1.11 -12.17 30.33
N ARG A 453 0.01 -12.68 29.78
CA ARG A 453 -0.07 -14.05 29.23
C ARG A 453 0.48 -14.14 27.81
N ILE A 454 0.66 -13.01 27.13
CA ILE A 454 1.42 -12.96 25.88
C ILE A 454 2.89 -13.25 26.19
N ALA A 455 3.48 -14.16 25.42
CA ALA A 455 4.85 -14.62 25.54
C ALA A 455 5.77 -14.08 24.43
N LEU A 456 5.22 -13.68 23.28
CA LEU A 456 5.96 -13.10 22.14
C LEU A 456 5.11 -12.04 21.43
N CYS A 457 5.75 -10.98 20.94
CA CYS A 457 5.09 -9.90 20.20
C CYS A 457 5.74 -9.73 18.82
N ALA A 458 4.98 -9.86 17.74
CA ALA A 458 5.49 -9.78 16.37
C ALA A 458 4.71 -8.77 15.51
N PRO A 459 4.85 -7.46 15.79
CA PRO A 459 4.16 -6.40 15.05
C PRO A 459 4.86 -6.07 13.73
N ASP A 460 4.11 -5.83 12.66
CA ASP A 460 4.66 -5.35 11.38
C ASP A 460 4.12 -3.97 11.04
N ILE A 461 4.98 -3.09 10.50
CA ILE A 461 4.64 -1.73 10.04
C ILE A 461 3.66 -1.02 10.98
N PRO A 462 3.93 -0.99 12.32
CA PRO A 462 2.91 -0.68 13.31
C PRO A 462 2.37 0.74 13.20
N PHE A 463 1.04 0.84 13.24
CA PHE A 463 0.25 2.07 13.24
C PHE A 463 0.22 2.73 14.63
N LEU A 464 -0.43 3.91 14.74
CA LEU A 464 -0.77 4.59 16.01
C LEU A 464 0.43 4.89 16.94
N SER A 465 1.58 5.23 16.37
CA SER A 465 2.79 5.56 17.12
C SER A 465 3.19 7.01 16.90
N ASP A 466 3.50 7.71 17.98
CA ASP A 466 4.01 9.08 17.99
C ASP A 466 3.15 10.06 17.17
N PHE A 467 1.87 10.21 17.53
CA PHE A 467 0.89 10.98 16.75
C PHE A 467 1.34 12.39 16.36
N ARG A 468 2.11 13.06 17.23
CA ARG A 468 2.64 14.41 16.98
C ARG A 468 3.62 14.43 15.81
N THR A 469 4.54 13.46 15.74
CA THR A 469 5.41 13.28 14.57
C THR A 469 4.61 12.73 13.40
N TYR A 470 3.73 11.77 13.66
CA TYR A 470 2.97 11.08 12.64
C TYR A 470 2.19 12.03 11.73
N PHE A 471 1.48 13.01 12.30
CA PHE A 471 0.68 13.97 11.53
C PHE A 471 1.50 14.96 10.68
N LYS A 472 2.83 15.00 10.85
CA LYS A 472 3.76 15.76 10.02
C LYS A 472 4.34 14.93 8.87
N VAL A 473 4.59 13.64 9.11
CA VAL A 473 5.33 12.77 8.17
C VAL A 473 4.43 11.86 7.33
N GLY A 474 3.21 11.58 7.80
CA GLY A 474 2.20 10.78 7.09
C GLY A 474 1.01 11.64 6.66
N ASN A 475 0.50 11.41 5.44
CA ASN A 475 -0.68 12.12 4.95
C ASN A 475 -1.95 11.64 5.65
N TRP A 476 -2.32 10.39 5.44
CA TRP A 476 -3.34 9.68 6.23
C TRP A 476 -2.60 8.88 7.31
N PRO A 477 -3.05 8.89 8.58
CA PRO A 477 -4.35 9.35 9.09
C PRO A 477 -4.42 10.83 9.45
N GLY A 478 -3.30 11.57 9.41
CA GLY A 478 -3.26 12.97 9.85
C GLY A 478 -4.28 13.87 9.15
N SER A 479 -4.65 13.56 7.92
CA SER A 479 -5.69 14.25 7.16
C SER A 479 -7.08 14.20 7.82
N GLU A 480 -7.50 13.08 8.40
CA GLU A 480 -8.81 12.97 9.09
C GLU A 480 -8.84 13.89 10.32
N PHE A 481 -7.76 13.90 11.10
CA PHE A 481 -7.66 14.78 12.27
C PHE A 481 -7.57 16.26 11.88
N LYS A 482 -6.81 16.60 10.83
CA LYS A 482 -6.74 17.98 10.30
C LYS A 482 -8.12 18.45 9.84
N GLN A 483 -8.89 17.60 9.15
CA GLN A 483 -10.25 17.91 8.74
C GLN A 483 -11.18 18.11 9.95
N TYR A 484 -11.08 17.24 10.96
CA TYR A 484 -11.83 17.40 12.21
C TYR A 484 -11.52 18.73 12.91
N MET A 485 -10.24 19.13 12.99
CA MET A 485 -9.85 20.42 13.58
C MET A 485 -10.38 21.62 12.78
N GLN A 486 -10.43 21.53 11.45
CA GLN A 486 -11.04 22.57 10.61
C GLN A 486 -12.56 22.71 10.86
N GLN A 487 -13.25 21.60 11.13
CA GLN A 487 -14.68 21.59 11.44
C GLN A 487 -14.98 22.04 12.88
N HIS A 488 -13.98 22.09 13.75
CA HIS A 488 -14.12 22.46 15.16
C HIS A 488 -13.10 23.56 15.54
N PRO A 489 -13.23 24.77 14.98
CA PRO A 489 -12.23 25.84 15.14
C PRO A 489 -12.03 26.30 16.60
N GLN A 490 -12.97 25.99 17.49
CA GLN A 490 -12.85 26.23 18.94
C GLN A 490 -11.87 25.28 19.65
N LYS A 491 -11.52 24.15 19.04
CA LYS A 491 -10.64 23.14 19.62
C LYS A 491 -9.18 23.44 19.36
N LYS A 492 -8.32 22.93 20.23
CA LYS A 492 -6.87 22.93 20.08
C LYS A 492 -6.36 21.52 19.83
N TRP A 493 -5.20 21.41 19.20
CA TRP A 493 -4.56 20.11 18.99
C TRP A 493 -4.27 19.40 20.31
N GLU A 494 -3.98 20.15 21.38
CA GLU A 494 -3.79 19.62 22.72
C GLU A 494 -5.01 18.85 23.22
N ASP A 495 -6.23 19.29 22.89
CA ASP A 495 -7.46 18.59 23.29
C ASP A 495 -7.50 17.17 22.69
N VAL A 496 -7.13 17.05 21.41
CA VAL A 496 -7.03 15.76 20.70
C VAL A 496 -5.88 14.93 21.25
N TYR A 497 -4.70 15.52 21.44
CA TYR A 497 -3.53 14.79 21.92
C TYR A 497 -3.72 14.24 23.33
N THR A 498 -4.46 14.94 24.21
CA THR A 498 -4.75 14.42 25.55
C THR A 498 -5.54 13.10 25.54
N VAL A 499 -6.26 12.79 24.45
CA VAL A 499 -6.93 11.49 24.24
C VAL A 499 -5.99 10.50 23.56
N LEU A 500 -5.33 10.93 22.47
CA LEU A 500 -4.44 10.06 21.70
C LEU A 500 -3.24 9.55 22.51
N ASP A 501 -2.75 10.33 23.48
CA ASP A 501 -1.62 9.96 24.32
C ASP A 501 -1.88 8.68 25.14
N TYR A 502 -3.14 8.29 25.39
CA TYR A 502 -3.47 7.02 26.06
C TYR A 502 -3.32 5.79 25.15
N VAL A 503 -3.55 5.95 23.84
CA VAL A 503 -3.53 4.84 22.88
C VAL A 503 -2.28 4.80 22.01
N ASP A 504 -1.45 5.85 22.07
CA ASP A 504 -0.17 5.91 21.39
C ASP A 504 0.72 4.73 21.83
N ILE A 505 1.07 3.86 20.88
CA ILE A 505 1.82 2.65 21.21
C ILE A 505 3.25 2.96 21.69
N LYS A 506 3.80 4.13 21.39
CA LYS A 506 5.05 4.61 22.00
C LYS A 506 4.92 4.69 23.52
N ASN A 507 3.76 5.09 24.01
CA ASN A 507 3.47 5.15 25.44
C ASN A 507 3.16 3.77 26.04
N LEU A 508 2.74 2.78 25.26
CA LEU A 508 2.56 1.40 25.74
C LEU A 508 3.87 0.61 25.75
N ALA A 509 4.75 0.84 24.77
CA ALA A 509 5.95 0.06 24.50
C ALA A 509 6.86 -0.23 25.72
N PRO A 510 7.14 0.69 26.67
CA PRO A 510 7.95 0.35 27.85
C PRO A 510 7.33 -0.73 28.76
N MET A 511 6.03 -1.00 28.66
CA MET A 511 5.33 -2.05 29.42
C MET A 511 5.52 -3.45 28.82
N ILE A 512 5.97 -3.55 27.56
CA ILE A 512 6.26 -4.83 26.91
C ILE A 512 7.55 -5.42 27.49
N LYS A 513 7.46 -6.64 28.01
CA LYS A 513 8.58 -7.37 28.64
C LYS A 513 8.96 -8.67 27.93
N VAL A 514 8.29 -8.98 26.83
CA VAL A 514 8.51 -10.20 26.04
C VAL A 514 9.41 -9.94 24.83
N PRO A 515 10.04 -10.97 24.26
CA PRO A 515 10.76 -10.86 23.00
C PRO A 515 9.89 -10.27 21.88
N MET A 516 10.51 -9.47 21.00
CA MET A 516 9.84 -8.81 19.89
C MET A 516 10.58 -8.94 18.56
N ILE A 517 9.84 -9.16 17.47
CA ILE A 517 10.33 -8.99 16.09
C ILE A 517 9.44 -8.02 15.31
N MET A 518 10.03 -6.99 14.69
CA MET A 518 9.28 -5.97 13.94
C MET A 518 9.68 -5.91 12.46
N GLY A 519 8.72 -6.04 11.53
CA GLY A 519 8.92 -5.73 10.11
C GLY A 519 8.65 -4.25 9.78
N VAL A 520 9.43 -3.68 8.86
CA VAL A 520 9.32 -2.27 8.44
C VAL A 520 9.49 -2.15 6.92
N GLY A 521 8.55 -1.49 6.25
CA GLY A 521 8.73 -1.01 4.87
C GLY A 521 9.39 0.36 4.86
N LEU A 522 10.54 0.51 4.21
CA LEU A 522 11.32 1.76 4.30
C LEU A 522 10.67 2.92 3.54
N LEU A 523 9.84 2.61 2.54
CA LEU A 523 9.13 3.59 1.70
C LEU A 523 7.69 3.82 2.17
N ASP A 524 7.31 3.28 3.35
CA ASP A 524 5.94 3.30 3.85
C ASP A 524 5.39 4.74 3.99
N PRO A 525 4.39 5.15 3.18
CA PRO A 525 3.80 6.47 3.28
C PRO A 525 2.65 6.51 4.29
N VAL A 526 2.16 5.36 4.72
CA VAL A 526 1.03 5.21 5.65
C VAL A 526 1.54 5.15 7.06
N CYS A 527 2.47 4.25 7.39
CA CYS A 527 3.12 4.15 8.70
C CYS A 527 4.63 4.41 8.58
N PRO A 528 5.08 5.67 8.37
CA PRO A 528 6.48 5.95 8.08
C PRO A 528 7.45 5.36 9.10
N PRO A 529 8.63 4.86 8.68
CA PRO A 529 9.58 4.15 9.56
C PRO A 529 9.92 4.89 10.87
N THR A 530 9.95 6.22 10.84
CA THR A 530 10.20 7.06 12.01
C THR A 530 9.22 6.77 13.15
N ILE A 531 7.94 6.55 12.85
CA ILE A 531 6.93 6.25 13.86
C ILE A 531 7.01 4.79 14.32
N ASN A 532 7.41 3.84 13.47
CA ASN A 532 7.63 2.46 13.92
C ASN A 532 8.78 2.41 14.94
N PHE A 533 9.89 3.09 14.63
CA PHE A 533 11.04 3.16 15.53
C PHE A 533 10.78 4.00 16.79
N ALA A 534 9.86 4.96 16.73
CA ALA A 534 9.44 5.73 17.91
C ALA A 534 8.93 4.83 19.04
N ALA A 535 8.13 3.81 18.74
CA ALA A 535 7.66 2.82 19.72
C ALA A 535 8.69 1.72 19.97
N TYR A 536 9.28 1.16 18.92
CA TYR A 536 10.27 0.08 19.04
C TYR A 536 11.42 0.44 19.98
N ASN A 537 11.91 1.68 19.93
CA ASN A 537 13.04 2.12 20.75
C ASN A 537 12.71 2.25 22.24
N GLN A 538 11.42 2.28 22.61
CA GLN A 538 10.96 2.31 24.00
C GLN A 538 10.87 0.91 24.64
N VAL A 539 10.84 -0.15 23.83
CA VAL A 539 10.86 -1.54 24.30
C VAL A 539 12.23 -1.86 24.89
N THR A 540 12.27 -2.50 26.05
CA THR A 540 13.52 -2.79 26.79
C THR A 540 13.87 -4.28 26.86
N SER A 541 12.92 -5.15 26.52
CA SER A 541 13.14 -6.58 26.36
C SER A 541 13.94 -6.90 25.09
N GLU A 542 14.30 -8.18 24.93
CA GLU A 542 14.87 -8.69 23.68
C GLU A 542 14.03 -8.24 22.48
N LYS A 543 14.68 -7.68 21.47
CA LYS A 543 14.00 -7.18 20.28
C LYS A 543 14.92 -7.20 19.08
N GLN A 544 14.33 -7.45 17.91
CA GLN A 544 14.98 -7.32 16.61
C GLN A 544 14.01 -6.72 15.58
N TYR A 545 14.54 -6.20 14.47
CA TYR A 545 13.74 -5.66 13.38
C TYR A 545 14.27 -6.14 12.01
N ARG A 546 13.41 -6.07 10.99
CA ARG A 546 13.75 -6.28 9.58
C ARG A 546 13.23 -5.10 8.77
N VAL A 547 14.12 -4.45 8.02
CA VAL A 547 13.77 -3.33 7.14
C VAL A 547 13.83 -3.80 5.69
N TYR A 548 12.79 -3.48 4.94
CA TYR A 548 12.65 -3.79 3.53
C TYR A 548 12.77 -2.49 2.72
N PRO A 549 13.91 -2.25 2.04
CA PRO A 549 14.26 -0.92 1.51
C PRO A 549 13.39 -0.46 0.34
N HIS A 550 12.69 -1.39 -0.32
CA HIS A 550 11.86 -1.12 -1.50
C HIS A 550 10.36 -1.31 -1.23
N ASN A 551 9.98 -1.73 -0.02
CA ASN A 551 8.58 -1.91 0.33
C ASN A 551 7.98 -0.61 0.86
N GLU A 552 6.75 -0.35 0.43
CA GLU A 552 5.90 0.73 0.94
C GLU A 552 5.17 0.26 2.20
N HIS A 553 3.83 0.35 2.26
CA HIS A 553 3.03 -0.12 3.40
C HIS A 553 2.89 -1.66 3.43
N SER A 554 4.01 -2.36 3.35
CA SER A 554 4.09 -3.81 3.34
C SER A 554 5.45 -4.31 3.83
N THR A 555 5.56 -5.62 3.99
CA THR A 555 6.85 -6.31 4.17
C THR A 555 7.08 -7.23 2.97
N ALA A 556 8.32 -7.68 2.77
CA ALA A 556 8.58 -8.63 1.68
C ALA A 556 7.88 -9.98 1.94
N PRO A 557 7.49 -10.74 0.89
CA PRO A 557 6.75 -12.00 1.05
C PRO A 557 7.40 -13.01 2.00
N GLU A 558 8.73 -13.09 2.00
CA GLU A 558 9.52 -13.96 2.86
C GLU A 558 9.46 -13.60 4.36
N HIS A 559 9.03 -12.37 4.69
CA HIS A 559 8.94 -11.89 6.08
C HIS A 559 8.00 -12.75 6.92
N TYR A 560 6.89 -13.22 6.33
CA TYR A 560 5.94 -14.07 7.05
C TYR A 560 6.61 -15.35 7.54
N THR A 561 7.34 -16.05 6.66
CA THR A 561 8.07 -17.28 7.00
C THR A 561 9.14 -17.00 8.06
N LEU A 562 9.88 -15.89 7.92
CA LEU A 562 10.89 -15.48 8.90
C LEU A 562 10.29 -15.26 10.29
N LYS A 563 9.20 -14.48 10.37
CA LYS A 563 8.47 -14.19 11.61
C LYS A 563 7.92 -15.46 12.25
N MET A 564 7.29 -16.33 11.47
CA MET A 564 6.74 -17.59 11.97
C MET A 564 7.82 -18.55 12.48
N ASN A 565 8.94 -18.64 11.77
CA ASN A 565 10.09 -19.44 12.24
C ASN A 565 10.73 -18.85 13.50
N TRP A 566 10.76 -17.53 13.65
CA TRP A 566 11.16 -16.88 14.89
C TRP A 566 10.23 -17.23 16.06
N ILE A 567 8.90 -17.20 15.87
CA ILE A 567 7.91 -17.62 16.87
C ILE A 567 8.16 -19.09 17.27
N ARG A 568 8.27 -19.99 16.30
CA ARG A 568 8.52 -21.42 16.54
C ARG A 568 9.79 -21.65 17.35
N GLN A 569 10.88 -20.99 16.97
CA GLN A 569 12.15 -21.10 17.68
C GLN A 569 12.04 -20.69 19.15
N HIS A 570 11.38 -19.56 19.45
CA HIS A 570 11.18 -19.09 20.82
C HIS A 570 10.27 -20.01 21.64
N PHE A 571 9.38 -20.75 20.97
CA PHE A 571 8.55 -21.78 21.58
C PHE A 571 9.17 -23.17 21.59
N GLY A 572 10.45 -23.31 21.21
CA GLY A 572 11.18 -24.59 21.21
C GLY A 572 10.69 -25.59 20.15
N MET A 573 10.10 -25.09 19.07
CA MET A 573 9.54 -25.89 17.97
C MET A 573 10.52 -25.96 16.78
N LYS A 574 10.36 -26.99 15.94
CA LYS A 574 11.09 -27.08 14.67
C LYS A 574 10.62 -26.00 13.70
N GLN A 575 11.55 -25.42 12.94
CA GLN A 575 11.23 -24.49 11.86
C GLN A 575 10.58 -25.25 10.69
N SER A 576 9.70 -24.57 9.96
CA SER A 576 9.01 -25.11 8.78
C SER A 576 9.70 -24.70 7.49
#